data_AF-A0A6L7U618-F1
#
_entry.id   AF-A0A6L7U618-F1
#
_cell.length_a   1.000
_cell.length_b   1.000
_cell.length_c   1.000
_cell.angle_alpha   90.00
_cell.angle_beta   90.00
_cell.angle_gamma   90.00
#
_symmetry.space_group_name_H-M   'P 1'
#
loop_
_entity.id
_entity.type
_entity.pdbx_description
1 polymer ?
#
loop_
_entity_poly.entity_id
_entity_poly.type
_entity_poly.pdbx_seq_one_letter_code
_entity_poly.pdbx_strand_id
1 'polypeptide(L)' 'MQGDDPVFSGPSEADDTYVGGKEANKHASKKQKQGRDSVGKAPTAGVKDRRTG' A
#
# COMPACT_ATOMS: atom_id res chain seq x y z
N MET A 1 19.39 28.47 13.13
CA MET A 1 18.97 27.30 12.33
C MET A 1 17.63 26.87 12.90
N GLN A 2 16.52 27.32 12.31
CA GLN A 2 15.17 26.93 12.75
C GLN A 2 14.91 25.56 12.12
N GLY A 3 14.79 24.53 12.96
CA GLY A 3 14.55 23.16 12.49
C GLY A 3 13.13 23.01 11.95
N ASP A 4 12.99 22.22 10.89
CA ASP A 4 11.69 21.94 10.27
C ASP A 4 10.75 21.28 11.28
N ASP A 5 9.48 21.71 11.28
CA ASP A 5 8.44 21.07 12.07
C ASP A 5 8.27 19.59 11.64
N PRO A 6 8.00 18.65 12.57
CA PRO A 6 7.85 17.25 12.21
C PRO A 6 6.65 17.06 11.27
N VAL A 7 6.89 16.35 10.16
CA VAL A 7 5.92 16.08 9.08
C VAL A 7 4.62 15.44 9.60
N PHE A 8 4.74 14.62 10.65
CA PHE A 8 3.63 14.05 11.40
C PHE A 8 3.73 14.53 12.84
N SER A 9 2.69 15.18 13.35
CA SER A 9 2.66 15.75 14.70
C SER A 9 1.55 15.16 15.55
N GLY A 10 0.48 14.63 14.94
CA GLY A 10 -0.67 14.02 15.61
C GLY A 10 -0.74 12.49 15.46
N PRO A 11 -1.76 11.86 16.07
CA PRO A 11 -2.01 10.43 15.89
C PRO A 11 -2.13 10.11 14.39
N SER A 12 -1.29 9.18 13.94
CA SER A 12 -1.17 8.82 12.53
C SER A 12 -1.76 7.44 12.27
N GLU A 13 -2.49 7.31 11.18
CA GLU A 13 -3.01 6.04 10.67
C GLU A 13 -2.18 5.61 9.45
N ALA A 14 -1.84 4.33 9.40
CA ALA A 14 -1.09 3.75 8.31
C ALA A 14 -1.81 2.49 7.83
N ASP A 15 -2.08 2.45 6.53
CA ASP A 15 -2.71 1.32 5.85
C ASP A 15 -1.89 0.91 4.63
N ASP A 16 -1.73 -0.39 4.44
CA ASP A 16 -1.09 -0.95 3.25
C ASP A 16 -2.16 -1.49 2.29
N THR A 17 -2.08 -1.06 1.04
CA THR A 17 -2.92 -1.54 -0.05
C THR A 17 -2.04 -2.12 -1.15
N TYR A 18 -2.42 -3.27 -1.70
CA TYR A 18 -1.73 -3.88 -2.84
C TYR A 18 -2.53 -3.62 -4.12
N VAL A 19 -2.06 -2.71 -4.96
CA VAL A 19 -2.74 -2.28 -6.20
C VAL A 19 -2.15 -3.02 -7.40
N GLY A 20 -3.01 -3.46 -8.31
CA GLY A 20 -2.61 -4.25 -9.47
C GLY A 20 -2.67 -5.75 -9.23
N GLY A 21 -1.86 -6.52 -9.96
CA GLY A 21 -2.04 -7.96 -10.09
C GLY A 21 -2.88 -8.28 -11.30
N LYS A 22 -2.21 -8.43 -12.45
CA LYS A 22 -2.74 -9.22 -13.57
C LYS A 22 -2.69 -10.71 -13.21
N GLU A 23 -3.34 -11.09 -12.13
CA GLU A 23 -3.91 -12.44 -12.04
C GLU A 23 -5.09 -12.37 -13.05
N ALA A 24 -4.75 -12.26 -14.33
CA ALA A 24 -5.53 -11.99 -15.54
C ALA A 24 -4.85 -12.73 -16.71
N ASN A 25 -3.62 -13.18 -16.47
CA ASN A 25 -3.30 -14.60 -16.48
C ASN A 25 -4.23 -15.49 -15.58
N LYS A 26 -5.50 -15.17 -15.31
CA LYS A 26 -6.37 -15.93 -14.38
C LYS A 26 -7.25 -16.99 -15.04
N HIS A 27 -7.19 -17.13 -16.37
CA HIS A 27 -7.72 -18.33 -17.02
C HIS A 27 -7.22 -19.54 -16.23
N ALA A 28 -8.06 -20.55 -16.03
CA ALA A 28 -7.69 -21.69 -15.21
C ALA A 28 -6.29 -22.26 -15.57
N SER A 29 -5.94 -22.19 -16.86
CA SER A 29 -4.63 -22.55 -17.43
C SER A 29 -3.47 -21.56 -17.16
N LYS A 30 -3.75 -20.28 -16.90
CA LYS A 30 -2.75 -19.22 -16.71
C LYS A 30 -2.52 -18.88 -15.23
N LYS A 31 -3.36 -19.39 -14.30
CA LYS A 31 -3.29 -19.09 -12.86
C LYS A 31 -1.95 -19.52 -12.29
N GLN A 32 -1.26 -18.62 -11.58
CA GLN A 32 0.05 -18.91 -11.01
C GLN A 32 0.01 -19.77 -9.73
N LYS A 33 -1.15 -19.87 -9.07
CA LYS A 33 -1.36 -20.67 -7.83
C LYS A 33 -0.40 -20.34 -6.67
N GLN A 34 0.27 -19.19 -6.69
CA GLN A 34 1.24 -18.76 -5.66
C GLN A 34 0.57 -17.98 -4.50
N GLY A 35 -0.75 -18.07 -4.36
CA GLY A 35 -1.51 -17.26 -3.41
C GLY A 35 -2.17 -16.04 -4.06
N ARG A 36 -2.99 -15.33 -3.28
CA ARG A 36 -3.92 -14.30 -3.78
C ARG A 36 -3.46 -12.87 -3.49
N ASP A 37 -2.52 -12.70 -2.56
CA ASP A 37 -2.44 -11.45 -1.81
C ASP A 37 -1.42 -10.48 -2.40
N SER A 38 -0.12 -10.72 -2.23
CA SER A 38 0.94 -9.81 -2.69
C SER A 38 1.48 -10.12 -4.10
N VAL A 39 1.21 -11.31 -4.63
CA VAL A 39 1.80 -11.79 -5.89
C VAL A 39 1.37 -10.92 -7.09
N GLY A 40 2.36 -10.28 -7.71
CA GLY A 40 2.16 -9.46 -8.91
C GLY A 40 1.46 -8.12 -8.67
N LYS A 41 1.26 -7.72 -7.41
CA LYS A 41 0.67 -6.44 -7.03
C LYS A 41 1.75 -5.49 -6.56
N ALA A 42 1.62 -4.21 -6.92
CA ALA A 42 2.47 -3.18 -6.36
C ALA A 42 1.98 -2.84 -4.95
N PRO A 43 2.85 -2.86 -3.92
CA PRO A 43 2.49 -2.35 -2.61
C PRO A 43 2.30 -0.83 -2.68
N THR A 44 1.37 -0.32 -1.90
CA THR A 44 1.06 1.11 -1.78
C THR A 44 0.73 1.38 -0.33
N ALA A 45 1.54 2.19 0.32
CA ALA A 45 1.32 2.61 1.70
C ALA A 45 0.61 3.96 1.70
N GLY A 46 -0.48 4.08 2.46
CA GLY A 46 -1.14 5.33 2.77
C GLY A 46 -0.86 5.71 4.22
N VAL A 47 -0.48 6.96 4.46
CA VAL A 47 -0.28 7.50 5.81
C VAL A 47 -1.09 8.77 5.95
N LYS A 48 -1.79 8.91 7.07
CA LYS A 48 -2.64 10.07 7.37
C LYS A 48 -2.40 10.55 8.79
N ASP A 49 -2.02 11.82 8.95
CA ASP A 49 -2.06 12.48 10.25
C ASP A 49 -3.50 12.97 10.51
N ARG A 50 -4.09 12.55 11.62
CA ARG A 50 -5.44 13.03 12.01
C ARG A 50 -5.47 14.53 12.30
N ARG A 51 -4.33 15.16 12.58
CA ARG A 51 -4.21 16.58 12.91
C ARG A 51 -3.92 17.45 11.69
N THR A 52 -3.05 17.02 10.79
CA THR A 52 -2.50 17.88 9.71
C THR A 52 -2.90 17.47 8.29
N GLY A 53 -3.37 16.23 8.05
CA GLY A 53 -3.87 15.80 6.74
C GLY A 53 -3.37 14.45 6.29
#